data_AF-A0A845SLW0-F1
#
_entry.id   AF-A0A845SLW0-F1
#
_cell.length_a   1.000
_cell.length_b   1.000
_cell.length_c   1.000
_cell.angle_alpha   90.00
_cell.angle_beta   90.00
_cell.angle_gamma   90.00
#
_symmetry.space_group_name_H-M   'P 1'
#
loop_
_entity.id
_entity.type
_entity.pdbx_description
1 polymer ?
#
loop_
_entity_poly.entity_id
_entity_poly.type
_entity_poly.pdbx_seq_one_letter_code
_entity_poly.pdbx_strand_id
1 'polypeptide(L)'
;MNADAITSSSSLKNCNGVNESERDGMGEKKWIFKENGIATYDFGLAPDGAEYSCNKFSPACVSFDITYYPNDAMPVIDVGGTGEVIRVKDGLITVKAVLRMDITLWGGGVYTIKNITGQEVLGTECDTGAAPHFRPAGVTMLAG
;
A
#
# COMPACT_ATOMS: atom_id res chain seq x y z
N MET A 1 40.19 36.10 -17.40
CA MET A 1 40.44 35.02 -18.38
C MET A 1 39.98 33.74 -17.68
N ASN A 2 38.76 33.23 -17.86
CA ASN A 2 38.10 32.73 -19.09
C ASN A 2 39.05 31.83 -19.90
N ALA A 3 38.73 30.60 -20.29
CA ALA A 3 37.48 29.83 -20.20
C ALA A 3 37.70 28.35 -20.66
N ASP A 4 36.69 27.51 -20.39
CA ASP A 4 36.10 26.44 -21.23
C ASP A 4 36.89 25.15 -21.59
N ALA A 5 36.30 23.95 -21.73
CA ALA A 5 34.91 23.46 -21.77
C ALA A 5 34.88 21.91 -21.52
N ILE A 6 33.93 21.36 -20.72
CA ILE A 6 32.62 20.73 -21.07
C ILE A 6 32.69 19.40 -21.85
N THR A 7 32.07 18.32 -21.30
CA THR A 7 30.99 17.55 -21.96
C THR A 7 30.13 16.83 -20.92
N SER A 8 28.80 16.97 -21.06
CA SER A 8 27.72 16.40 -20.23
C SER A 8 27.28 15.01 -20.69
N SER A 9 26.76 14.19 -19.77
CA SER A 9 25.59 13.32 -20.05
C SER A 9 24.70 13.19 -18.81
N SER A 10 23.40 13.24 -19.05
CA SER A 10 22.33 13.72 -18.19
C SER A 10 21.53 12.65 -17.45
N SER A 11 20.90 13.09 -16.35
CA SER A 11 19.66 12.58 -15.74
C SER A 11 19.72 11.41 -14.73
N LEU A 12 20.28 11.68 -13.54
CA LEU A 12 19.82 11.11 -12.27
C LEU A 12 19.90 12.23 -11.22
N LYS A 13 18.81 12.98 -11.04
CA LYS A 13 18.73 14.04 -10.02
C LYS A 13 18.47 13.39 -8.66
N ASN A 14 19.48 13.48 -7.79
CA ASN A 14 19.50 13.33 -6.34
C ASN A 14 18.11 13.38 -5.64
N CYS A 15 17.76 12.27 -4.98
CA CYS A 15 16.66 12.17 -4.00
C CYS A 15 17.24 12.20 -2.57
N ASN A 16 17.74 13.36 -2.12
CA ASN A 16 18.22 13.52 -0.74
C ASN A 16 17.24 14.36 0.11
N GLY A 17 16.90 13.81 1.28
CA GLY A 17 16.18 14.46 2.39
C GLY A 17 14.79 13.85 2.62
N VAL A 18 14.33 13.57 3.85
CA VAL A 18 14.77 14.00 5.19
C VAL A 18 14.25 12.98 6.23
N ASN A 19 14.95 12.84 7.37
CA ASN A 19 14.57 11.99 8.51
C ASN A 19 13.40 12.58 9.33
N GLU A 20 12.30 11.86 9.45
CA GLU A 20 11.46 11.78 10.66
C GLU A 20 11.11 10.30 10.90
N SER A 21 11.14 9.85 12.17
CA SER A 21 10.90 8.43 12.51
C SER A 21 9.40 8.10 12.50
N GLU A 22 8.74 8.31 11.37
CA GLU A 22 7.40 7.81 11.14
C GLU A 22 7.52 6.31 10.84
N ARG A 23 6.68 5.50 11.51
CA ARG A 23 6.61 4.05 11.23
C ARG A 23 5.91 3.87 9.90
N ASP A 24 6.36 2.89 9.12
CA ASP A 24 5.71 2.51 7.88
C ASP A 24 4.26 2.12 8.15
N GLY A 25 3.32 2.71 7.41
CA GLY A 25 1.91 2.39 7.52
C GLY A 25 0.97 3.42 6.92
N MET A 26 -0.23 2.91 6.70
CA MET A 26 -1.49 3.57 6.42
C MET A 26 -2.13 4.05 7.73
N GLY A 27 -2.27 5.36 7.87
CA GLY A 27 -3.07 5.99 8.92
C GLY A 27 -4.29 6.72 8.35
N GLU A 28 -5.16 7.20 9.25
CA GLU A 28 -6.46 7.81 8.91
C GLU A 28 -6.37 9.00 7.95
N LYS A 29 -5.27 9.77 7.98
CA LYS A 29 -5.14 11.00 7.17
C LYS A 29 -3.92 11.03 6.27
N LYS A 30 -2.97 10.13 6.52
CA LYS A 30 -1.68 10.07 5.83
C LYS A 30 -1.12 8.66 5.85
N TRP A 31 -0.42 8.30 4.79
CA TRP A 31 0.34 7.06 4.72
C TRP A 31 1.82 7.43 4.60
N ILE A 32 2.70 6.73 5.31
CA ILE A 32 4.14 6.88 5.14
C ILE A 32 4.73 5.50 4.94
N PHE A 33 5.50 5.32 3.88
CA PHE A 33 6.34 4.14 3.71
C PHE A 33 7.71 4.59 3.25
N LYS A 34 8.73 4.32 4.07
CA LYS A 34 10.14 4.51 3.69
C LYS A 34 10.47 3.70 2.45
N GLU A 35 11.60 4.00 1.83
CA GLU A 35 12.12 3.17 0.76
C GLU A 35 12.29 1.73 1.26
N ASN A 36 11.65 0.77 0.57
CA ASN A 36 11.56 -0.63 0.99
C ASN A 36 10.89 -0.88 2.35
N GLY A 37 10.19 0.13 2.88
CA GLY A 37 9.47 0.09 4.15
C GLY A 37 8.33 -0.93 4.12
N ILE A 38 8.04 -1.51 5.29
CA ILE A 38 7.09 -2.60 5.44
C ILE A 38 6.16 -2.31 6.62
N ALA A 39 4.87 -2.34 6.37
CA ALA A 39 3.83 -2.27 7.40
C ALA A 39 3.11 -3.61 7.52
N THR A 40 2.84 -4.04 8.76
CA THR A 40 2.07 -5.26 9.05
C THR A 40 0.79 -4.91 9.79
N TYR A 41 -0.32 -5.47 9.33
CA TYR A 41 -1.65 -5.34 9.90
C TYR A 41 -2.16 -6.70 10.32
N ASP A 42 -2.33 -6.91 11.62
CA ASP A 42 -2.83 -8.17 12.18
C ASP A 42 -4.27 -8.01 12.64
N PHE A 43 -5.19 -8.56 11.85
CA PHE A 43 -6.61 -8.67 12.16
C PHE A 43 -7.00 -10.12 12.51
N GLY A 44 -6.04 -11.01 12.82
CA GLY A 44 -6.29 -12.45 12.97
C GLY A 44 -7.34 -12.81 14.02
N LEU A 45 -7.50 -11.99 15.07
CA LEU A 45 -8.53 -12.15 16.10
C LEU A 45 -9.61 -11.05 16.04
N ALA A 46 -9.51 -10.12 15.09
CA ALA A 46 -10.42 -9.00 14.97
C ALA A 46 -11.69 -9.44 14.21
N PRO A 47 -12.89 -9.16 14.74
CA PRO A 47 -14.12 -9.45 14.02
C PRO A 47 -14.26 -8.58 12.77
N ASP A 48 -13.75 -7.35 12.84
CA ASP A 48 -13.79 -6.40 11.74
C ASP A 48 -12.40 -6.15 11.20
N GLY A 49 -12.35 -5.84 9.91
CA GLY A 49 -11.17 -5.36 9.23
C GLY A 49 -11.17 -3.84 9.09
N ALA A 50 -10.37 -3.34 8.17
CA ALA A 50 -10.30 -1.91 7.87
C ALA A 50 -10.23 -1.66 6.37
N GLU A 51 -10.85 -0.57 5.95
CA GLU A 51 -10.72 0.01 4.62
C GLU A 51 -9.76 1.18 4.71
N TYR A 52 -8.79 1.24 3.80
CA TYR A 52 -7.87 2.36 3.69
C TYR A 52 -7.94 2.93 2.30
N SER A 53 -8.11 4.24 2.18
CA SER A 53 -8.06 4.96 0.91
C SER A 53 -6.93 5.98 0.95
N CYS A 54 -6.27 6.22 -0.18
CA CYS A 54 -5.43 7.39 -0.33
C CYS A 54 -5.45 7.92 -1.76
N ASN A 55 -5.82 9.20 -1.90
CA ASN A 55 -6.09 9.84 -3.18
C ASN A 55 -4.85 10.46 -3.85
N LYS A 56 -3.79 10.73 -3.07
CA LYS A 56 -2.58 11.37 -3.59
C LYS A 56 -1.34 10.78 -2.96
N PHE A 57 -0.32 10.57 -3.79
CA PHE A 57 1.00 10.14 -3.35
C PHE A 57 2.10 11.11 -3.77
N SER A 58 3.18 11.11 -3.00
CA SER A 58 4.49 11.65 -3.35
C SER A 58 5.52 10.52 -3.15
N PRO A 59 6.14 9.99 -4.21
CA PRO A 59 6.01 10.39 -5.62
C PRO A 59 4.61 10.13 -6.17
N ALA A 60 4.26 10.80 -7.27
CA ALA A 60 2.93 10.71 -7.86
C ALA A 60 2.54 9.28 -8.27
N CYS A 61 3.51 8.47 -8.68
CA CYS A 61 3.31 7.07 -9.05
C CYS A 61 3.99 6.16 -8.02
N VAL A 62 3.24 5.25 -7.41
CA VAL A 62 3.74 4.35 -6.37
C VAL A 62 3.45 2.90 -6.69
N SER A 63 4.21 2.00 -6.08
CA SER A 63 4.05 0.55 -6.23
C SER A 63 4.23 -0.15 -4.88
N PHE A 64 3.40 -1.16 -4.65
CA PHE A 64 3.40 -1.93 -3.40
C PHE A 64 3.32 -3.44 -3.68
N ASP A 65 3.98 -4.22 -2.86
CA ASP A 65 3.71 -5.65 -2.71
C ASP A 65 2.87 -5.86 -1.46
N ILE A 66 1.82 -6.67 -1.58
CA ILE A 66 0.86 -6.97 -0.52
C ILE A 66 0.81 -8.49 -0.35
N THR A 67 1.17 -8.98 0.83
CA THR A 67 1.01 -10.39 1.18
C THR A 67 -0.09 -10.56 2.22
N TYR A 68 -0.86 -11.64 2.15
CA TYR A 68 -1.93 -11.92 3.11
C TYR A 68 -1.99 -13.40 3.52
N TYR A 69 -2.20 -13.67 4.82
CA TYR A 69 -2.30 -15.01 5.41
C TYR A 69 -2.96 -14.98 6.81
N PRO A 70 -3.63 -16.03 7.29
CA PRO A 70 -4.43 -17.00 6.55
C PRO A 70 -5.85 -16.44 6.46
N ASN A 71 -6.09 -15.51 5.54
CA ASN A 71 -7.45 -15.03 5.36
C ASN A 71 -8.18 -15.87 4.30
N ASP A 72 -9.38 -16.35 4.63
CA ASP A 72 -10.32 -16.94 3.67
C ASP A 72 -10.76 -15.92 2.60
N ALA A 73 -10.53 -14.63 2.84
CA ALA A 73 -10.74 -13.56 1.88
C ALA A 73 -9.48 -12.81 1.47
N MET A 74 -9.28 -12.80 0.15
CA MET A 74 -8.31 -11.94 -0.52
C MET A 74 -8.69 -10.46 -0.31
N PRO A 75 -7.71 -9.56 -0.07
CA PRO A 75 -7.99 -8.13 0.02
C PRO A 75 -8.59 -7.61 -1.30
N VAL A 76 -9.51 -6.67 -1.17
CA VAL A 76 -10.09 -5.93 -2.31
C VAL A 76 -9.26 -4.68 -2.50
N ILE A 77 -8.80 -4.46 -3.73
CA ILE A 77 -7.94 -3.32 -4.08
C ILE A 77 -8.54 -2.66 -5.30
N ASP A 78 -8.86 -1.37 -5.18
CA ASP A 78 -9.20 -0.48 -6.30
C ASP A 78 -8.07 0.53 -6.48
N VAL A 79 -7.75 0.85 -7.73
CA VAL A 79 -6.64 1.73 -8.08
C VAL A 79 -7.08 2.73 -9.11
N GLY A 80 -6.56 3.95 -9.01
CA GLY A 80 -6.76 4.96 -10.05
C GLY A 80 -5.45 5.33 -10.75
N GLY A 81 -5.59 5.80 -11.98
CA GLY A 81 -4.48 6.12 -12.88
C GLY A 81 -4.29 5.04 -13.95
N THR A 82 -3.06 4.92 -14.46
CA THR A 82 -2.68 3.95 -15.50
C THR A 82 -2.05 2.67 -14.93
N GLY A 83 -2.02 2.55 -13.60
CA GLY A 83 -1.44 1.41 -12.90
C GLY A 83 -2.30 0.15 -12.98
N GLU A 84 -1.77 -0.95 -12.45
CA GLU A 84 -2.43 -2.26 -12.47
C GLU A 84 -2.27 -3.02 -11.15
N VAL A 85 -3.22 -3.92 -10.89
CA VAL A 85 -3.19 -4.86 -9.76
C VAL A 85 -2.90 -6.26 -10.31
N ILE A 86 -1.71 -6.77 -10.04
CA ILE A 86 -1.25 -8.09 -10.48
C ILE A 86 -1.39 -9.06 -9.32
N ARG A 87 -2.29 -10.04 -9.45
CA ARG A 87 -2.46 -11.10 -8.45
C ARG A 87 -1.49 -12.23 -8.76
N VAL A 88 -0.55 -12.48 -7.85
CA VAL A 88 0.42 -13.58 -7.95
C VAL A 88 -0.12 -14.78 -7.18
N LYS A 89 0.33 -15.98 -7.55
CA LYS A 89 0.01 -17.21 -6.80
C LYS A 89 0.51 -17.09 -5.36
N ASP A 90 -0.14 -17.80 -4.43
CA ASP A 90 0.30 -17.99 -3.03
C ASP A 90 0.19 -16.75 -2.12
N GLY A 91 -0.83 -15.91 -2.34
CA GLY A 91 -1.19 -14.84 -1.38
C GLY A 91 -0.38 -13.55 -1.53
N LEU A 92 0.27 -13.34 -2.68
CA LEU A 92 0.97 -12.11 -3.04
C LEU A 92 0.19 -11.33 -4.10
N ILE A 93 0.06 -10.01 -3.91
CA ILE A 93 -0.52 -9.08 -4.87
C ILE A 93 0.46 -7.93 -5.07
N THR A 94 0.82 -7.63 -6.32
CA THR A 94 1.65 -6.49 -6.66
C THR A 94 0.79 -5.40 -7.28
N VAL A 95 0.78 -4.22 -6.67
CA VAL A 95 0.17 -2.99 -7.20
C VAL A 95 1.26 -2.16 -7.86
N LYS A 96 1.13 -1.85 -9.15
CA LYS A 96 2.16 -1.14 -9.92
C LYS A 96 1.69 0.21 -10.43
N ALA A 97 2.53 1.22 -10.23
CA ALA A 97 2.45 2.55 -10.85
C ALA A 97 1.05 3.21 -10.73
N VAL A 98 0.49 3.22 -9.51
CA VAL A 98 -0.82 3.80 -9.22
C VAL A 98 -0.72 5.24 -8.73
N LEU A 99 -1.77 6.04 -8.96
CA LEU A 99 -1.87 7.43 -8.52
C LEU A 99 -2.73 7.59 -7.25
N ARG A 100 -3.68 6.65 -7.05
CA ARG A 100 -4.51 6.50 -5.86
C ARG A 100 -4.74 5.02 -5.59
N MET A 101 -5.05 4.68 -4.35
CA MET A 101 -5.32 3.30 -3.97
C MET A 101 -6.35 3.23 -2.85
N ASP A 102 -7.32 2.36 -3.03
CA ASP A 102 -8.28 1.94 -2.01
C ASP A 102 -8.04 0.45 -1.73
N ILE A 103 -7.95 0.06 -0.47
CA ILE A 103 -7.70 -1.32 -0.05
C ILE A 103 -8.56 -1.70 1.15
N THR A 104 -9.27 -2.82 1.01
CA THR A 104 -10.00 -3.47 2.09
C THR A 104 -9.19 -4.63 2.64
N LEU A 105 -8.79 -4.52 3.92
CA LEU A 105 -8.18 -5.57 4.69
C LEU A 105 -9.26 -6.20 5.57
N TRP A 106 -9.69 -7.42 5.27
CA TRP A 106 -10.72 -8.13 6.04
C TRP A 106 -10.24 -8.59 7.41
N GLY A 107 -11.17 -8.68 8.36
CA GLY A 107 -10.98 -9.37 9.64
C GLY A 107 -10.53 -10.82 9.46
N GLY A 108 -9.81 -11.37 10.44
CA GLY A 108 -9.29 -12.75 10.43
C GLY A 108 -8.00 -12.95 9.64
N GLY A 109 -7.38 -11.88 9.10
CA GLY A 109 -6.16 -11.97 8.30
C GLY A 109 -4.98 -11.18 8.84
N VAL A 110 -3.78 -11.59 8.48
CA VAL A 110 -2.55 -10.82 8.63
C VAL A 110 -2.10 -10.35 7.25
N TYR A 111 -1.82 -9.06 7.13
CA TYR A 111 -1.42 -8.43 5.89
C TYR A 111 -0.07 -7.76 6.06
N THR A 112 0.76 -7.83 5.03
CA THR A 112 1.99 -7.06 4.96
C THR A 112 1.99 -6.25 3.69
N ILE A 113 2.30 -4.97 3.81
CA ILE A 113 2.35 -4.02 2.69
C ILE A 113 3.77 -3.49 2.63
N LYS A 114 4.44 -3.75 1.52
CA LYS A 114 5.82 -3.34 1.27
C LYS A 114 5.84 -2.31 0.15
N ASN A 115 6.49 -1.18 0.41
CA ASN A 115 6.79 -0.21 -0.64
C ASN A 115 7.88 -0.75 -1.58
N ILE A 116 7.57 -0.84 -2.86
CA ILE A 116 8.51 -1.28 -3.92
C ILE A 116 8.73 -0.18 -4.97
N THR A 117 8.34 1.06 -4.66
CA THR A 117 8.53 2.23 -5.53
C THR A 117 10.01 2.59 -5.75
N GLY A 118 10.89 2.14 -4.85
CA GLY A 118 12.32 2.48 -4.88
C GLY A 118 12.66 3.84 -4.27
N GLN A 119 11.71 4.46 -3.57
CA GLN A 119 11.90 5.66 -2.76
C GLN A 119 10.79 5.77 -1.72
N GLU A 120 10.92 6.68 -0.76
CA GLU A 120 9.86 6.98 0.21
C GLU A 120 8.54 7.39 -0.47
N VAL A 121 7.44 6.88 0.07
CA VAL A 121 6.07 7.18 -0.32
C VAL A 121 5.37 7.91 0.81
N LEU A 122 4.86 9.10 0.50
CA LEU A 122 3.99 9.89 1.34
C LEU A 122 2.60 9.96 0.70
N GLY A 123 1.61 9.35 1.34
CA GLY A 123 0.20 9.46 1.00
C GLY A 123 -0.45 10.62 1.72
N THR A 124 -1.26 11.40 1.00
CA THR A 124 -2.08 12.50 1.54
C THR A 124 -3.49 12.41 0.99
N GLU A 125 -4.45 13.05 1.66
CA GLU A 125 -5.89 12.88 1.34
C GLU A 125 -6.30 11.42 1.46
N CYS A 126 -5.84 10.79 2.55
CA CYS A 126 -6.20 9.45 2.92
C CYS A 126 -7.39 9.45 3.89
N ASP A 127 -8.11 8.33 3.93
CA ASP A 127 -9.21 8.06 4.87
C ASP A 127 -9.16 6.60 5.35
N THR A 128 -9.84 6.30 6.46
CA THR A 128 -9.99 4.94 6.98
C THR A 128 -11.43 4.65 7.38
N GLY A 129 -11.94 3.51 6.92
CA GLY A 129 -13.26 2.98 7.24
C GLY A 129 -13.18 1.62 7.94
N ALA A 130 -14.32 1.16 8.46
CA ALA A 130 -14.46 -0.19 8.98
C ALA A 130 -14.83 -1.16 7.85
N ALA A 131 -14.14 -2.31 7.77
CA ALA A 131 -14.53 -3.39 6.88
C ALA A 131 -15.24 -4.48 7.70
N PRO A 132 -16.43 -4.97 7.31
CA PRO A 132 -17.11 -6.02 8.05
C PRO A 132 -16.32 -7.33 8.01
N HIS A 133 -16.57 -8.24 8.95
CA HIS A 133 -16.06 -9.62 8.87
C HIS A 133 -16.39 -10.24 7.52
N PHE A 134 -15.40 -10.83 6.83
CA PHE A 134 -15.69 -11.64 5.66
C PHE A 134 -16.44 -12.90 6.07
N ARG A 135 -17.71 -13.01 5.69
CA ARG A 135 -18.50 -14.23 5.88
C ARG A 135 -18.53 -14.98 4.54
N PRO A 136 -17.82 -16.11 4.37
CA PRO A 136 -17.96 -16.89 3.15
C PRO A 136 -19.43 -17.27 2.99
N ALA A 137 -19.98 -17.01 1.80
CA ALA A 137 -21.37 -17.34 1.47
C ALA A 137 -21.55 -18.86 1.60
N GLY A 138 -22.15 -19.32 2.71
CA GLY A 138 -22.35 -20.75 2.95
C GLY A 138 -22.51 -21.17 4.42
N VAL A 139 -22.18 -20.32 5.40
CA VAL A 139 -22.45 -20.66 6.82
C VAL A 139 -23.90 -20.31 7.17
N THR A 140 -24.82 -21.20 6.80
CA THR A 140 -26.17 -21.20 7.37
C THR A 140 -26.04 -21.53 8.86
N MET A 141 -26.17 -20.54 9.72
CA MET A 141 -26.43 -20.81 11.14
C MET A 141 -27.83 -21.41 11.23
N LEU A 142 -27.92 -22.74 11.24
CA LEU A 142 -29.10 -23.43 11.73
C LEU A 142 -29.15 -23.20 13.24
N ALA A 143 -29.96 -22.23 13.67
CA ALA A 143 -30.34 -22.12 15.06
C ALA A 143 -31.18 -23.37 15.41
N GLY A 144 -30.69 -24.14 16.38
CA GLY A 144 -31.45 -25.21 17.04
C GLY A 144 -32.29 -24.68 18.19
#